data_AF-A0A955GKI0-F1
#
_entry.id   AF-A0A955GKI0-F1
#
_cell.length_a   1.000
_cell.length_b   1.000
_cell.length_c   1.000
_cell.angle_alpha   90.00
_cell.angle_beta   90.00
_cell.angle_gamma   90.00
#
_symmetry.space_group_name_H-M   'P 1'
#
loop_
_entity.id
_entity.type
_entity.pdbx_description
1 polymer ?
#
loop_
_entity_poly.entity_id
_entity_poly.type
_entity_poly.pdbx_seq_one_letter_code
_entity_poly.pdbx_strand_id
1 'polypeptide(L)'
;MRQDKGFTIVELMISTVVFSMVLLLCSYAIIHVGKMYYKGVLTAKTQDAARRVVDSVANSFIMNSGATVWTDTKAKKRNGGGREYEERTLCVGNDRFNYAMNIRLGTDSENEALFVFGKTGVSSRLYNECVIYVSDGGGFPYGIADYALGGSEMLSVGMRLVDLTFDSTADGLRTVKATVAYGEDSDFVDNDPNKGCKALLIGGQFCAVSSYSTVVDARLR
;
A
#
# COMPACT_ATOMS: atom_id res chain seq x y z
N MET A 1 51.35 -20.90 55.68
CA MET A 1 50.10 -20.13 55.77
C MET A 1 49.91 -19.40 54.45
N ARG A 2 48.88 -19.78 53.70
CA ARG A 2 48.57 -19.22 52.38
C ARG A 2 47.73 -17.97 52.64
N GLN A 3 48.19 -16.80 52.19
CA GLN A 3 47.41 -15.56 52.30
C GLN A 3 46.32 -15.59 51.24
N ASP A 4 45.08 -15.84 51.65
CA ASP A 4 43.91 -15.64 50.81
C ASP A 4 43.68 -14.13 50.70
N LYS A 5 44.09 -13.56 49.57
CA LYS A 5 43.83 -12.14 49.26
C LYS A 5 42.33 -11.96 49.11
N GLY A 6 41.70 -11.27 50.06
CA GLY A 6 40.29 -10.91 50.00
C GLY A 6 39.99 -10.12 48.73
N PHE A 7 38.97 -10.56 47.99
CA PHE A 7 38.45 -9.85 46.82
C PHE A 7 38.10 -8.41 47.21
N THR A 8 38.73 -7.45 46.55
CA THR A 8 38.53 -6.03 46.90
C THR A 8 37.18 -5.55 46.36
N ILE A 9 36.46 -4.73 47.12
CA ILE A 9 35.17 -4.11 46.72
C ILE A 9 35.26 -3.45 45.33
N VAL A 10 36.44 -2.91 44.99
CA VAL A 10 36.73 -2.30 43.69
C VAL A 10 36.60 -3.30 42.53
N GLU A 11 37.05 -4.55 42.70
CA GLU A 11 36.95 -5.59 41.67
C GLU A 11 35.49 -5.99 41.41
N LEU A 12 34.67 -6.02 42.47
CA LEU A 12 33.22 -6.22 42.36
C LEU A 12 32.55 -5.06 41.61
N MET A 13 32.94 -3.81 41.88
CA MET A 13 32.39 -2.63 41.21
C MET A 13 32.80 -2.54 39.73
N ILE A 14 34.03 -2.94 39.38
CA ILE A 14 34.46 -2.99 37.97
C ILE A 14 33.70 -4.11 37.24
N SER A 15 33.53 -5.26 37.88
CA SER A 15 32.77 -6.39 37.32
C SER A 15 31.32 -6.01 37.01
N THR A 16 30.65 -5.29 37.91
CA THR A 16 29.27 -4.82 37.64
C THR A 16 29.21 -3.80 36.52
N VAL A 17 30.19 -2.89 36.40
CA VAL A 17 30.25 -1.93 35.28
C VAL A 17 30.42 -2.64 33.93
N VAL A 18 31.36 -3.59 33.84
CA VAL A 18 31.58 -4.36 32.61
C VAL A 18 30.33 -5.18 32.27
N PHE A 19 29.72 -5.82 33.26
CA PHE A 19 28.49 -6.57 33.07
C PHE A 19 27.33 -5.69 32.58
N SER A 20 27.14 -4.51 33.17
CA SER A 20 26.12 -3.55 32.73
C SER A 20 26.39 -3.04 31.31
N MET A 21 27.65 -2.81 30.94
CA MET A 21 28.02 -2.42 29.57
C MET A 21 27.66 -3.52 28.56
N VAL A 22 27.95 -4.78 28.88
CA VAL A 22 27.60 -5.92 28.03
C VAL A 22 26.09 -6.04 27.86
N LEU A 23 25.31 -5.90 28.94
CA LEU A 23 23.85 -5.93 28.87
C LEU A 23 23.30 -4.83 27.96
N LEU A 24 23.84 -3.61 28.05
CA LEU A 24 23.42 -2.50 27.20
C LEU A 24 23.69 -2.77 25.72
N LEU A 25 24.88 -3.30 25.40
CA LEU A 25 25.24 -3.68 24.02
C LEU A 25 24.30 -4.77 23.48
N CYS A 26 23.98 -5.78 24.29
CA CYS A 26 23.02 -6.82 23.93
C CYS A 26 21.62 -6.24 23.66
N SER A 27 21.12 -5.37 24.53
CA SER A 27 19.82 -4.71 24.33
C SER A 27 19.80 -3.87 23.06
N TYR A 28 20.86 -3.10 22.79
CA TYR A 28 20.99 -2.31 21.57
C TYR A 28 20.94 -3.20 20.32
N ALA A 29 21.68 -4.31 20.31
CA ALA A 29 21.67 -5.27 19.21
C ALA A 29 20.27 -5.85 18.95
N ILE A 30 19.55 -6.25 20.00
CA ILE A 30 18.19 -6.80 19.89
C ILE A 30 17.21 -5.77 19.31
N ILE A 31 17.23 -4.53 19.81
CA ILE A 31 16.36 -3.46 19.29
C ILE A 31 16.65 -3.20 17.81
N HIS A 32 17.92 -3.18 17.43
CA HIS A 32 18.32 -2.95 16.05
C HIS A 32 17.83 -4.06 15.11
N VAL A 33 17.96 -5.33 15.53
CA VAL A 33 17.41 -6.48 14.79
C VAL A 33 15.88 -6.39 14.70
N GLY A 34 15.20 -6.01 15.78
CA GLY A 34 13.75 -5.83 15.78
C GLY A 34 13.27 -4.79 14.77
N LYS A 35 13.96 -3.64 14.68
CA LYS A 35 13.65 -2.60 13.68
C LYS A 35 13.84 -3.10 12.24
N MET A 36 14.91 -3.83 11.97
CA MET A 36 15.16 -4.42 10.66
C MET A 36 14.12 -5.47 10.29
N TYR A 37 13.77 -6.34 11.23
CA TYR A 37 12.72 -7.36 11.03
C TYR A 37 11.39 -6.72 10.67
N TYR A 38 10.96 -5.72 11.46
CA TYR A 38 9.68 -5.05 11.23
C TYR A 38 9.64 -4.36 9.86
N LYS A 39 10.71 -3.64 9.49
CA LYS A 39 10.84 -3.04 8.15
C LYS A 39 10.80 -4.09 7.03
N GLY A 40 11.47 -5.22 7.23
CA GLY A 40 11.47 -6.33 6.26
C GLY A 40 10.07 -6.89 6.01
N VAL A 41 9.31 -7.12 7.08
CA VAL A 41 7.91 -7.60 6.99
C VAL A 41 7.03 -6.59 6.27
N LEU A 42 7.13 -5.30 6.62
CA LEU A 42 6.37 -4.25 5.94
C LEU A 42 6.71 -4.16 4.45
N THR A 43 8.00 -4.20 4.12
CA THR A 43 8.49 -4.14 2.75
C THR A 43 7.93 -5.31 1.92
N ALA A 44 8.01 -6.53 2.45
CA ALA A 44 7.45 -7.71 1.78
C ALA A 44 5.94 -7.57 1.53
N LYS A 45 5.17 -7.14 2.54
CA LYS A 45 3.73 -6.90 2.39
C LYS A 45 3.40 -5.82 1.36
N THR A 46 4.11 -4.70 1.37
CA THR A 46 3.92 -3.62 0.37
C THR A 46 4.28 -4.08 -1.04
N GLN A 47 5.30 -4.92 -1.17
CA GLN A 47 5.73 -5.47 -2.45
C GLN A 47 4.69 -6.44 -3.00
N ASP A 48 4.16 -7.32 -2.15
CA ASP A 48 3.11 -8.26 -2.54
C ASP A 48 1.82 -7.53 -2.91
N ALA A 49 1.45 -6.46 -2.20
CA ALA A 49 0.32 -5.62 -2.58
C ALA A 49 0.53 -4.96 -3.95
N ALA A 50 1.68 -4.32 -4.18
CA ALA A 50 1.99 -3.70 -5.46
C ALA A 50 1.96 -4.71 -6.63
N ARG A 51 2.52 -5.91 -6.42
CA ARG A 51 2.45 -7.00 -7.41
C ARG A 51 1.02 -7.42 -7.70
N ARG A 52 0.21 -7.69 -6.66
CA ARG A 52 -1.19 -8.11 -6.82
C ARG A 52 -1.99 -7.09 -7.63
N VAL A 53 -1.81 -5.79 -7.36
CA VAL A 53 -2.46 -4.70 -8.11
C VAL A 53 -2.11 -4.78 -9.58
N VAL A 54 -0.81 -4.80 -9.89
CA VAL A 54 -0.34 -4.85 -11.28
C VAL A 54 -0.78 -6.13 -11.97
N ASP A 55 -0.64 -7.29 -11.34
CA ASP A 55 -1.02 -8.59 -11.91
C ASP A 55 -2.52 -8.64 -12.19
N SER A 56 -3.36 -8.09 -11.30
CA SER A 56 -4.80 -8.03 -11.53
C SER A 56 -5.13 -7.16 -12.74
N VAL A 57 -4.56 -5.95 -12.83
CA VAL A 57 -4.85 -5.06 -13.96
C VAL A 57 -4.25 -5.61 -15.27
N ALA A 58 -3.04 -6.16 -15.23
CA ALA A 58 -2.38 -6.82 -16.34
C ALA A 58 -3.21 -7.99 -16.88
N ASN A 59 -3.73 -8.85 -16.00
CA ASN A 59 -4.61 -9.95 -16.37
C ASN A 59 -5.90 -9.45 -17.02
N SER A 60 -6.49 -8.36 -16.52
CA SER A 60 -7.66 -7.73 -17.15
C SER A 60 -7.35 -7.25 -18.56
N PHE A 61 -6.17 -6.69 -18.82
CA PHE A 61 -5.75 -6.28 -20.17
C PHE A 61 -5.55 -7.46 -21.12
N ILE A 62 -4.95 -8.56 -20.65
CA ILE A 62 -4.70 -9.76 -21.47
C ILE A 62 -6.02 -10.44 -21.85
N MET A 63 -6.98 -10.51 -20.91
CA MET A 63 -8.27 -11.18 -21.14
C MET A 63 -9.24 -10.34 -21.98
N ASN A 64 -9.12 -9.00 -21.94
CA ASN A 64 -10.02 -8.07 -22.61
C ASN A 64 -9.30 -7.22 -23.68
N SER A 65 -8.51 -7.86 -24.54
CA SER A 65 -7.63 -7.22 -25.55
C SER A 65 -8.31 -6.33 -26.60
N GLY A 66 -9.64 -6.32 -26.67
CA GLY A 66 -10.44 -5.41 -27.52
C GLY A 66 -11.12 -4.27 -26.77
N ALA A 67 -10.98 -4.18 -25.45
CA ALA A 67 -11.60 -3.12 -24.67
C ALA A 67 -10.83 -1.81 -24.82
N THR A 68 -11.47 -0.83 -25.43
CA THR A 68 -11.08 0.58 -25.35
C THR A 68 -10.93 0.98 -23.88
N VAL A 69 -9.76 1.50 -23.51
CA VAL A 69 -9.51 2.10 -22.20
C VAL A 69 -10.42 3.32 -22.09
N TRP A 70 -11.45 3.26 -21.24
CA TRP A 70 -12.30 4.42 -20.99
C TRP A 70 -11.95 5.08 -19.67
N THR A 71 -11.47 6.32 -19.82
CA THR A 71 -11.50 7.48 -18.92
C THR A 71 -11.14 7.25 -17.45
N ASP A 72 -9.94 7.71 -17.07
CA ASP A 72 -9.66 8.23 -15.72
C ASP A 72 -10.60 9.42 -15.47
N THR A 73 -11.80 9.12 -14.99
CA THR A 73 -12.76 10.14 -14.61
C THR A 73 -12.50 10.47 -13.16
N LYS A 74 -12.35 11.76 -12.89
CA LYS A 74 -12.11 12.27 -11.55
C LYS A 74 -13.43 12.68 -10.95
N ALA A 75 -13.81 12.03 -9.86
CA ALA A 75 -14.88 12.50 -9.01
C ALA A 75 -14.27 13.08 -7.73
N LYS A 76 -14.63 14.32 -7.39
CA LYS A 76 -14.30 14.86 -6.07
C LYS A 76 -15.24 14.25 -5.04
N LYS A 77 -14.67 13.65 -4.01
CA LYS A 77 -15.40 13.00 -2.92
C LYS A 77 -14.90 13.54 -1.59
N ARG A 78 -15.72 13.42 -0.56
CA ARG A 78 -15.35 13.69 0.83
C ARG A 78 -15.35 12.40 1.62
N ASN A 79 -14.28 12.11 2.33
CA ASN A 79 -14.27 10.98 3.28
C ASN A 79 -15.11 11.30 4.53
N GLY A 80 -15.39 10.30 5.39
CA GLY A 80 -16.09 10.50 6.66
C GLY A 80 -15.45 11.54 7.59
N GLY A 81 -14.17 11.86 7.37
CA GLY A 81 -13.43 12.91 8.06
C GLY A 81 -13.45 14.29 7.38
N GLY A 82 -14.23 14.49 6.32
CA GLY A 82 -14.40 15.77 5.61
C GLY A 82 -13.26 16.17 4.66
N ARG A 83 -12.23 15.34 4.49
CA ARG A 83 -11.14 15.54 3.51
C ARG A 83 -11.64 15.27 2.10
N GLU A 84 -11.39 16.21 1.20
CA GLU A 84 -11.71 16.07 -0.21
C GLU A 84 -10.59 15.29 -0.92
N TYR A 85 -10.96 14.29 -1.71
CA TYR A 85 -10.03 13.50 -2.52
C TYR A 85 -10.61 13.23 -3.92
N GLU A 86 -9.72 12.99 -4.88
CA GLU A 86 -10.10 12.57 -6.23
C GLU A 86 -10.18 11.05 -6.28
N GLU A 87 -11.39 10.52 -6.41
CA GLU A 87 -11.61 9.14 -6.80
C GLU A 87 -11.45 9.02 -8.31
N ARG A 88 -10.73 8.00 -8.72
CA ARG A 88 -10.47 7.65 -10.11
C ARG A 88 -11.01 6.27 -10.38
N THR A 89 -11.64 6.11 -11.53
CA THR A 89 -12.12 4.80 -11.99
C THR A 89 -11.38 4.45 -13.27
N LEU A 90 -10.87 3.23 -13.32
CA LEU A 90 -10.34 2.62 -14.53
C LEU A 90 -11.19 1.40 -14.85
N CYS A 91 -11.64 1.28 -16.09
CA CYS A 91 -12.22 0.04 -16.57
C CYS A 91 -11.35 -0.62 -17.63
N VAL A 92 -11.21 -1.93 -17.50
CA VAL A 92 -10.50 -2.76 -18.46
C VAL A 92 -11.41 -3.92 -18.85
N GLY A 93 -12.13 -3.74 -19.94
CA GLY A 93 -13.16 -4.68 -20.39
C GLY A 93 -14.31 -4.75 -19.40
N ASN A 94 -14.37 -5.85 -18.64
CA ASN A 94 -15.43 -6.07 -17.64
C ASN A 94 -15.00 -5.76 -16.20
N ASP A 95 -13.72 -5.51 -15.97
CA ASP A 95 -13.20 -5.25 -14.64
C ASP A 95 -13.16 -3.73 -14.39
N ARG A 96 -13.64 -3.31 -13.23
CA ARG A 96 -13.64 -1.91 -12.78
C ARG A 96 -12.74 -1.75 -11.56
N PHE A 97 -11.78 -0.87 -11.65
CA PHE A 97 -10.85 -0.49 -10.59
C PHE A 97 -11.21 0.92 -10.12
N ASN A 98 -11.68 1.06 -8.88
CA ASN A 98 -11.88 2.35 -8.23
C ASN A 98 -10.72 2.60 -7.28
N TYR A 99 -10.11 3.77 -7.34
CA TYR A 99 -8.95 4.07 -6.51
C TYR A 99 -8.84 5.55 -6.18
N ALA A 100 -8.22 5.81 -5.03
CA ALA A 100 -7.91 7.15 -4.57
C ALA A 100 -6.41 7.27 -4.32
N MET A 101 -5.77 8.22 -4.99
CA MET A 101 -4.33 8.46 -4.83
C MET A 101 -4.04 9.08 -3.47
N ASN A 102 -2.97 8.60 -2.84
CA ASN A 102 -2.45 9.06 -1.56
C ASN A 102 -3.46 9.01 -0.39
N ILE A 103 -4.49 8.17 -0.50
CA ILE A 103 -5.40 7.89 0.61
C ILE A 103 -4.97 6.61 1.31
N ARG A 104 -4.73 6.72 2.61
CA ARG A 104 -4.38 5.58 3.46
C ARG A 104 -5.63 4.79 3.82
N LEU A 105 -5.59 3.49 3.57
CA LEU A 105 -6.62 2.56 4.01
C LEU A 105 -6.70 2.56 5.53
N GLY A 106 -7.85 2.96 6.06
CA GLY A 106 -8.14 2.96 7.49
C GLY A 106 -8.49 1.57 8.02
N THR A 107 -8.69 1.46 9.33
CA THR A 107 -9.33 0.29 9.96
C THR A 107 -10.85 0.32 9.84
N ASP A 108 -11.40 1.50 9.60
CA ASP A 108 -12.83 1.72 9.48
C ASP A 108 -13.23 1.52 8.02
N SER A 109 -14.34 0.83 7.77
CA SER A 109 -14.87 0.42 6.45
C SER A 109 -15.26 1.59 5.52
N GLU A 110 -14.95 2.83 5.91
CA GLU A 110 -15.26 4.06 5.19
C GLU A 110 -14.04 4.63 4.45
N ASN A 111 -12.93 3.90 4.34
CA ASN A 111 -11.85 4.31 3.45
C ASN A 111 -11.51 3.13 2.56
N GLU A 112 -11.90 3.22 1.29
CA GLU A 112 -11.43 2.34 0.22
C GLU A 112 -10.28 3.06 -0.47
N ALA A 113 -9.17 2.35 -0.69
CA ALA A 113 -7.98 2.94 -1.30
C ALA A 113 -7.81 2.44 -2.73
N LEU A 114 -8.04 1.14 -2.96
CA LEU A 114 -8.07 0.53 -4.28
C LEU A 114 -8.97 -0.70 -4.28
N PHE A 115 -10.16 -0.54 -4.85
CA PHE A 115 -11.19 -1.54 -4.88
C PHE A 115 -11.42 -2.06 -6.30
N VAL A 116 -11.52 -3.39 -6.42
CA VAL A 116 -11.74 -4.05 -7.71
C VAL A 116 -13.06 -4.75 -7.72
N PHE A 117 -13.87 -4.44 -8.72
CA PHE A 117 -15.10 -5.17 -9.02
C PHE A 117 -14.80 -6.14 -10.15
N GLY A 118 -14.78 -7.42 -9.79
CA GLY A 118 -14.88 -8.49 -10.77
C GLY A 118 -16.32 -8.61 -11.26
N LYS A 119 -16.48 -9.32 -12.37
CA LYS A 119 -17.78 -9.66 -12.97
C LYS A 119 -18.62 -10.55 -12.04
N THR A 120 -19.18 -10.00 -10.97
CA THR A 120 -20.22 -10.69 -10.20
C THR A 120 -21.54 -10.50 -10.94
N GLY A 121 -22.37 -11.54 -10.97
CA GLY A 121 -23.56 -11.66 -11.83
C GLY A 121 -24.71 -10.72 -11.47
N VAL A 122 -24.43 -9.44 -11.27
CA VAL A 122 -25.43 -8.43 -10.96
C VAL A 122 -25.98 -7.92 -12.29
N SER A 123 -27.15 -8.45 -12.64
CA SER A 123 -27.95 -8.08 -13.81
C SER A 123 -28.56 -6.67 -13.71
N SER A 124 -27.95 -5.77 -12.95
CA SER A 124 -28.35 -4.38 -12.91
C SER A 124 -27.76 -3.69 -14.14
N ARG A 125 -28.63 -3.38 -15.11
CA ARG A 125 -28.34 -2.58 -16.32
C ARG A 125 -27.61 -1.25 -16.07
N LEU A 126 -27.47 -0.84 -14.80
CA LEU A 126 -26.78 0.35 -14.35
C LEU A 126 -25.30 0.13 -13.98
N TYR A 127 -24.80 -1.12 -13.94
CA TYR A 127 -23.42 -1.39 -13.44
C TYR A 127 -22.60 -2.29 -14.36
N ASN A 128 -23.18 -2.78 -15.46
CA ASN A 128 -22.49 -3.59 -16.47
C ASN A 128 -21.77 -2.76 -17.54
N GLU A 129 -21.87 -1.43 -17.46
CA GLU A 129 -21.16 -0.53 -18.34
C GLU A 129 -20.12 0.21 -17.51
N CYS A 130 -18.94 0.43 -18.08
CA CYS A 130 -17.94 1.35 -17.55
C CYS A 130 -18.48 2.79 -17.59
N VAL A 131 -19.52 3.06 -16.81
CA VAL A 131 -20.24 4.32 -16.78
C VAL A 131 -20.25 4.77 -15.34
N ILE A 132 -19.57 5.89 -15.12
CA ILE A 132 -19.54 6.55 -13.83
C ILE A 132 -20.80 7.38 -13.76
N TYR A 133 -21.74 6.93 -12.93
CA TYR A 133 -22.87 7.76 -12.56
C TYR A 133 -22.33 8.84 -11.63
N VAL A 134 -22.08 10.03 -12.17
CA VAL A 134 -21.88 11.21 -11.33
C VAL A 134 -23.28 11.64 -10.91
N SER A 135 -23.74 11.23 -9.73
CA SER A 135 -24.95 11.82 -9.17
C SER A 135 -24.62 13.24 -8.76
N ASP A 136 -25.14 14.21 -9.52
CA ASP A 136 -25.18 15.61 -9.15
C ASP A 136 -25.87 15.74 -7.78
N GLY A 137 -25.09 15.82 -6.70
CA GLY A 137 -25.57 16.20 -5.37
C GLY A 137 -25.97 15.07 -4.40
N GLY A 138 -25.76 13.80 -4.73
CA GLY A 138 -25.95 12.70 -3.79
C GLY A 138 -24.65 11.92 -3.62
N GLY A 139 -23.98 12.07 -2.48
CA GLY A 139 -22.80 11.27 -2.15
C GLY A 139 -23.12 9.79 -2.35
N PHE A 140 -22.32 9.10 -3.16
CA PHE A 140 -22.36 7.65 -3.18
C PHE A 140 -22.12 7.17 -1.75
N PRO A 141 -22.97 6.28 -1.21
CA PRO A 141 -22.77 5.77 0.12
C PRO A 141 -21.45 5.02 0.13
N TYR A 142 -20.49 5.58 0.86
CA TYR A 142 -19.33 4.85 1.33
C TYR A 142 -19.77 3.50 1.91
N GLY A 143 -19.06 2.44 1.52
CA GLY A 143 -18.80 1.29 2.38
C GLY A 143 -19.87 0.21 2.54
N ILE A 144 -20.99 0.20 1.80
CA ILE A 144 -22.00 -0.87 1.99
C ILE A 144 -22.65 -1.40 0.70
N ALA A 145 -22.90 -0.55 -0.32
CA ALA A 145 -23.56 -1.01 -1.55
C ALA A 145 -22.64 -1.79 -2.50
N ASP A 146 -21.34 -1.48 -2.51
CA ASP A 146 -20.36 -2.08 -3.43
C ASP A 146 -19.79 -3.42 -2.90
N TYR A 147 -19.76 -3.66 -1.59
CA TYR A 147 -19.45 -4.99 -1.03
C TYR A 147 -20.49 -6.04 -1.39
N ALA A 148 -21.76 -5.64 -1.49
CA ALA A 148 -22.84 -6.52 -1.94
C ALA A 148 -22.68 -6.92 -3.43
N LEU A 149 -21.87 -6.18 -4.19
CA LEU A 149 -21.49 -6.46 -5.57
C LEU A 149 -20.19 -7.27 -5.66
N GLY A 150 -19.65 -7.74 -4.53
CA GLY A 150 -18.56 -8.71 -4.47
C GLY A 150 -17.22 -8.21 -5.01
N GLY A 151 -16.97 -6.91 -4.96
CA GLY A 151 -15.62 -6.40 -5.18
C GLY A 151 -14.69 -6.67 -3.98
N SER A 152 -13.40 -6.51 -4.20
CA SER A 152 -12.34 -6.77 -3.23
C SER A 152 -11.38 -5.59 -3.15
N GLU A 153 -11.05 -5.19 -1.92
CA GLU A 153 -9.95 -4.26 -1.65
C GLU A 153 -8.60 -4.96 -1.91
N MET A 154 -7.69 -4.28 -2.60
CA MET A 154 -6.38 -4.83 -2.99
C MET A 154 -5.26 -4.43 -2.04
N LEU A 155 -5.46 -3.38 -1.26
CA LEU A 155 -4.48 -2.88 -0.30
C LEU A 155 -4.80 -3.37 1.12
N SER A 156 -3.78 -3.44 1.96
CA SER A 156 -3.96 -3.76 3.38
C SER A 156 -4.10 -2.48 4.21
N VAL A 157 -4.63 -2.59 5.42
CA VAL A 157 -4.76 -1.47 6.36
C VAL A 157 -3.41 -0.78 6.54
N GLY A 158 -3.40 0.55 6.49
CA GLY A 158 -2.20 1.38 6.59
C GLY A 158 -1.43 1.55 5.27
N MET A 159 -1.85 0.89 4.19
CA MET A 159 -1.30 1.12 2.85
C MET A 159 -2.05 2.22 2.10
N ARG A 160 -1.40 2.79 1.09
CA ARG A 160 -1.96 3.77 0.16
C ARG A 160 -1.39 3.55 -1.23
N LEU A 161 -2.17 3.90 -2.25
CA LEU A 161 -1.70 3.95 -3.62
C LEU A 161 -1.03 5.30 -3.88
N VAL A 162 0.22 5.30 -4.29
CA VAL A 162 1.00 6.52 -4.58
C VAL A 162 0.94 6.85 -6.06
N ASP A 163 1.07 5.82 -6.89
CA ASP A 163 1.12 5.94 -8.34
C ASP A 163 0.45 4.73 -8.96
N LEU A 164 -0.27 4.95 -10.05
CA LEU A 164 -0.91 3.91 -10.84
C LEU A 164 -1.03 4.45 -12.26
N THR A 165 -0.17 3.95 -13.15
CA THR A 165 -0.09 4.41 -14.55
C THR A 165 -0.28 3.26 -15.51
N PHE A 166 -0.89 3.60 -16.64
CA PHE A 166 -1.21 2.69 -17.73
C PHE A 166 -0.85 3.38 -19.04
N ASP A 167 0.29 3.02 -19.61
CA ASP A 167 0.78 3.64 -20.84
C ASP A 167 0.63 2.64 -22.00
N SER A 168 -0.08 3.07 -23.05
CA SER A 168 -0.07 2.36 -24.32
C SER A 168 1.21 2.70 -25.08
N THR A 169 2.00 1.69 -25.41
CA THR A 169 3.18 1.82 -26.28
C THR A 169 2.74 1.62 -27.73
N ALA A 170 3.46 2.23 -28.69
CA ALA A 170 3.10 2.27 -30.11
C ALA A 170 2.87 0.89 -30.76
N ASP A 171 3.42 -0.18 -30.17
CA ASP A 171 3.38 -1.55 -30.70
C ASP A 171 2.25 -2.42 -30.13
N GLY A 172 1.23 -1.83 -29.48
CA GLY A 172 0.14 -2.59 -28.84
C GLY A 172 0.46 -3.15 -27.45
N LEU A 173 1.72 -3.00 -27.01
CA LEU A 173 2.16 -3.26 -25.65
C LEU A 173 1.60 -2.23 -24.67
N ARG A 174 1.17 -2.66 -23.50
CA ARG A 174 0.71 -1.79 -22.41
C ARG A 174 1.59 -1.94 -21.19
N THR A 175 2.13 -0.82 -20.71
CA THR A 175 2.89 -0.77 -19.46
C THR A 175 1.92 -0.50 -18.33
N VAL A 176 1.93 -1.37 -17.32
CA VAL A 176 1.17 -1.20 -16.08
C VAL A 176 2.15 -1.00 -14.95
N LYS A 177 2.04 0.12 -14.24
CA LYS A 177 2.89 0.41 -13.09
C LYS A 177 2.02 0.79 -11.90
N ALA A 178 2.34 0.23 -10.73
CA ALA A 178 1.74 0.64 -9.46
C ALA A 178 2.82 0.89 -8.43
N THR A 179 2.64 1.93 -7.62
CA THR A 179 3.47 2.23 -6.46
C THR A 179 2.58 2.27 -5.23
N VAL A 180 2.91 1.42 -4.25
CA VAL A 180 2.19 1.31 -2.98
C VAL A 180 3.12 1.75 -1.86
N ALA A 181 2.59 2.55 -0.94
CA ALA A 181 3.29 2.95 0.27
C ALA A 181 2.54 2.48 1.52
N TYR A 182 3.28 2.17 2.58
CA TYR A 182 2.78 1.88 3.92
C TYR A 182 3.41 2.86 4.90
N GLY A 183 2.62 3.36 5.84
CA GLY A 183 3.08 4.25 6.91
C GLY A 183 2.18 5.46 7.11
N GLU A 184 2.46 6.21 8.16
CA GLU A 184 1.86 7.51 8.41
C GLU A 184 2.55 8.59 7.59
N ASP A 185 1.88 9.74 7.40
CA ASP A 185 2.47 10.86 6.65
C ASP A 185 3.80 11.28 7.28
N SER A 186 3.90 11.23 8.61
CA SER A 186 5.10 11.53 9.39
C SER A 186 6.28 10.57 9.17
N ASP A 187 6.07 9.39 8.56
CA ASP A 187 7.14 8.42 8.33
C ASP A 187 7.90 8.64 7.00
N PHE A 188 7.37 9.50 6.13
CA PHE A 188 7.93 9.81 4.82
C PHE A 188 8.78 11.08 4.82
N VAL A 189 9.75 11.17 3.90
CA VAL A 189 10.58 12.38 3.74
C VAL A 189 9.67 13.55 3.34
N ASP A 190 9.78 14.67 4.07
CA ASP A 190 8.91 15.86 3.93
C ASP A 190 7.40 15.58 4.01
N ASN A 191 7.01 14.47 4.65
CA ASN A 191 5.64 13.97 4.69
C ASN A 191 5.05 13.63 3.31
N ASP A 192 5.89 13.25 2.35
CA ASP A 192 5.49 12.89 0.99
C ASP A 192 5.91 11.45 0.65
N PRO A 193 4.97 10.53 0.42
CA PRO A 193 5.29 9.14 0.10
C PRO A 193 6.05 8.97 -1.23
N ASN A 194 6.01 9.96 -2.13
CA ASN A 194 6.80 9.95 -3.36
C ASN A 194 8.30 10.13 -3.10
N LYS A 195 8.67 10.73 -1.98
CA LYS A 195 10.07 10.96 -1.59
C LYS A 195 10.66 9.78 -0.80
N GLY A 196 9.86 8.74 -0.57
CA GLY A 196 10.27 7.54 0.15
C GLY A 196 10.28 7.69 1.67
N CYS A 197 10.69 6.60 2.32
CA CYS A 197 10.72 6.53 3.78
C CYS A 197 11.88 7.32 4.38
N LYS A 198 11.67 7.86 5.58
CA LYS A 198 12.75 8.40 6.41
C LYS A 198 13.82 7.33 6.71
N ALA A 199 14.98 7.77 7.20
CA ALA A 199 16.04 6.85 7.63
C ALA A 199 15.63 6.04 8.88
N LEU A 200 16.20 4.84 9.05
CA LEU A 200 15.86 3.92 10.15
C LEU A 200 16.08 4.52 11.55
N LEU A 201 17.00 5.49 11.67
CA LEU A 201 17.30 6.16 12.93
C LEU A 201 16.22 7.15 13.36
N ILE A 202 15.41 7.66 12.43
CA ILE A 202 14.41 8.73 12.66
C ILE A 202 12.97 8.26 12.39
N GLY A 203 12.69 6.97 12.49
CA GLY A 203 11.32 6.42 12.36
C GLY A 203 11.06 5.61 11.08
N GLY A 204 12.03 5.53 10.17
CA GLY A 204 11.90 4.80 8.90
C GLY A 204 11.67 3.30 8.99
N GLN A 205 11.61 2.72 10.19
CA GLN A 205 11.21 1.34 10.40
C GLN A 205 9.71 1.11 10.16
N PHE A 206 8.86 2.14 10.32
CA PHE A 206 7.40 2.03 10.18
C PHE A 206 6.87 2.35 8.79
N CYS A 207 7.77 2.56 7.83
CA CYS A 207 7.43 2.88 6.46
C CYS A 207 8.00 1.87 5.48
N ALA A 208 7.26 1.63 4.40
CA ALA A 208 7.74 0.93 3.22
C ALA A 208 7.13 1.53 1.95
N VAL A 209 7.89 1.57 0.87
CA VAL A 209 7.40 1.96 -0.47
C VAL A 209 7.89 0.92 -1.46
N SER A 210 6.97 0.40 -2.28
CA SER A 210 7.28 -0.56 -3.33
C SER A 210 6.64 -0.12 -4.63
N SER A 211 7.43 -0.13 -5.70
CA SER A 211 6.96 0.09 -7.06
C SER A 211 7.14 -1.19 -7.86
N TYR A 212 6.12 -1.55 -8.63
CA TYR A 212 6.15 -2.69 -9.53
C TYR A 212 5.61 -2.26 -10.89
N SER A 213 6.27 -2.72 -11.96
CA SER A 213 5.92 -2.39 -13.33
C SER A 213 6.02 -3.65 -14.18
N THR A 214 5.04 -3.85 -15.05
CA THR A 214 5.05 -4.91 -16.05
C THR A 214 4.60 -4.37 -17.40
N VAL A 215 4.95 -5.09 -18.47
CA VAL A 215 4.49 -4.81 -19.82
C VAL A 215 3.71 -6.01 -20.30
N VAL A 216 2.48 -5.78 -20.76
CA VAL A 216 1.60 -6.82 -21.30
C VAL A 216 1.30 -6.57 -22.77
N ASP A 217 1.26 -7.65 -23.54
CA ASP A 217 0.76 -7.63 -24.90
C ASP A 217 -0.75 -7.91 -24.90
N ALA A 218 -1.53 -6.95 -25.40
CA ALA A 218 -2.97 -7.11 -25.55
C ALA A 218 -3.23 -8.05 -26.73
N ARG A 219 -3.44 -9.33 -26.44
CA ARG A 219 -3.57 -10.37 -27.46
C ARG A 219 -4.80 -10.15 -28.36
N LEU A 220 -4.61 -9.52 -29.53
CA LEU A 220 -5.67 -9.33 -30.52
C LEU A 220 -6.34 -10.68 -30.83
N ARG A 221 -7.67 -10.71 -30.76
CA ARG A 221 -8.48 -11.87 -31.14
C ARG A 221 -9.29 -11.53 -32.38
#